data_AF-A0A656XWN2-F1
#
_entry.id   AF-A0A656XWN2-F1
#
_cell.length_a   1.000
_cell.length_b   1.000
_cell.length_c   1.000
_cell.angle_alpha   90.00
_cell.angle_beta   90.00
_cell.angle_gamma   90.00
#
_symmetry.space_group_name_H-M   'P 1'
#
loop_
_entity.id
_entity.type
_entity.pdbx_description
1 polymer ?
#
loop_
_entity_poly.entity_id
_entity_poly.type
_entity_poly.pdbx_seq_one_letter_code
_entity_poly.pdbx_strand_id
1 'polypeptide(L)'
;MSFLYEERTSPSRFVDVVWHTLDTTDGTYLASADARWDLIFTVTGHGNRVLLSGPSSQPTVVHYTAGNRNLGIRFAAGAYFTHVPVEAMRDRTVTLPMPSPASFDLGGSHWPFPGTDDDRVDALLESLADRGLLALDDVVGSALAGRPVPLSTRSVERHFTHATGMSPRRVRQIARAREAVGRLQHGTGIADVAHALGYADQSHLTRDLKRLTGYTPAQSQDRDEPV
;
A
#
# COMPACT_ATOMS: atom_id res chain seq x y z
N MET A 1 -16.87 8.88 8.79
CA MET A 1 -16.82 8.19 7.48
C MET A 1 -16.91 9.17 6.34
N SER A 2 -15.75 9.65 5.93
CA SER A 2 -15.53 10.49 4.75
C SER A 2 -15.63 9.73 3.42
N PHE A 3 -15.63 8.39 3.48
CA PHE A 3 -15.82 7.48 2.36
C PHE A 3 -16.37 6.14 2.86
N LEU A 4 -17.08 5.42 1.99
CA LEU A 4 -17.39 4.00 2.20
C LEU A 4 -16.19 3.17 1.77
N TYR A 5 -15.90 2.08 2.49
CA TYR A 5 -14.72 1.25 2.26
C TYR A 5 -15.07 -0.23 2.31
N GLU A 6 -14.62 -0.98 1.31
CA GLU A 6 -14.77 -2.43 1.22
C GLU A 6 -13.46 -3.06 0.74
N GLU A 7 -13.15 -4.25 1.25
CA GLU A 7 -11.98 -5.04 0.86
C GLU A 7 -12.38 -6.42 0.39
N ARG A 8 -11.57 -6.96 -0.52
CA ARG A 8 -11.58 -8.37 -0.86
C ARG A 8 -10.16 -8.91 -1.02
N THR A 9 -10.06 -10.22 -0.87
CA THR A 9 -8.86 -10.96 -1.27
C THR A 9 -8.81 -11.09 -2.80
N SER A 10 -7.60 -11.30 -3.33
CA SER A 10 -7.36 -11.60 -4.74
C SER A 10 -6.75 -13.01 -4.87
N PRO A 11 -7.08 -13.77 -5.94
CA PRO A 11 -6.41 -15.03 -6.23
C PRO A 11 -4.95 -14.84 -6.69
N SER A 12 -4.56 -13.62 -7.08
CA SER A 12 -3.20 -13.32 -7.52
C SER A 12 -2.21 -13.30 -6.35
N ARG A 13 -1.13 -14.08 -6.44
CA ARG A 13 -0.05 -14.08 -5.43
C ARG A 13 0.68 -12.74 -5.29
N PHE A 14 0.53 -11.84 -6.26
CA PHE A 14 1.15 -10.51 -6.25
C PHE A 14 0.34 -9.50 -5.45
N VAL A 15 -0.89 -9.82 -5.06
CA VAL A 15 -1.82 -8.90 -4.41
C VAL A 15 -2.02 -9.29 -2.96
N ASP A 16 -1.99 -8.31 -2.08
CA ASP A 16 -2.35 -8.48 -0.68
C ASP A 16 -3.86 -8.28 -0.51
N VAL A 17 -4.38 -7.17 -1.04
CA VAL A 17 -5.79 -6.83 -0.95
C VAL A 17 -6.19 -5.95 -2.13
N VAL A 18 -7.44 -6.11 -2.58
CA VAL A 18 -8.13 -5.16 -3.45
C VAL A 18 -9.15 -4.44 -2.59
N TRP A 19 -9.14 -3.11 -2.64
CA TRP A 19 -10.04 -2.27 -1.88
C TRP A 19 -10.84 -1.35 -2.80
N HIS A 20 -12.03 -0.99 -2.35
CA HIS A 20 -12.94 -0.08 -3.03
C HIS A 20 -13.28 1.07 -2.10
N THR A 21 -13.35 2.30 -2.64
CA THR A 21 -13.98 3.42 -1.94
C THR A 21 -15.03 4.14 -2.76
N LEU A 22 -16.04 4.65 -2.06
CA LEU A 22 -16.91 5.72 -2.55
C LEU A 22 -16.71 6.94 -1.65
N ASP A 23 -16.16 8.00 -2.22
CA ASP A 23 -15.88 9.23 -1.49
C ASP A 23 -17.20 10.00 -1.29
N THR A 24 -17.62 10.23 -0.04
CA THR A 24 -18.94 10.83 0.27
C THR A 24 -18.86 12.33 0.52
N THR A 25 -17.67 12.84 0.83
CA THR A 25 -17.39 14.26 1.00
C THR A 25 -16.10 14.63 0.29
N ASP A 26 -15.85 15.93 0.14
CA ASP A 26 -14.50 16.41 -0.17
C ASP A 26 -13.64 16.35 1.09
N GLY A 27 -12.33 16.19 0.92
CA GLY A 27 -11.43 16.29 2.06
C GLY A 27 -10.01 15.84 1.79
N THR A 28 -9.30 15.58 2.88
CA THR A 28 -7.91 15.15 2.86
C THR A 28 -7.65 14.25 4.05
N TYR A 29 -6.95 13.14 3.83
CA TYR A 29 -6.44 12.29 4.89
C TYR A 29 -4.94 12.05 4.70
N LEU A 30 -4.26 11.57 5.74
CA LEU A 30 -2.85 11.20 5.65
C LEU A 30 -2.75 9.68 5.51
N ALA A 31 -2.49 9.15 4.32
CA ALA A 31 -2.21 7.73 4.14
C ALA A 31 -0.97 7.33 4.96
N SER A 32 -1.07 6.26 5.73
CA SER A 32 0.05 5.73 6.52
C SER A 32 1.20 5.31 5.61
N ALA A 33 2.45 5.38 6.09
CA ALA A 33 3.57 4.78 5.38
C ALA A 33 3.28 3.30 5.06
N ASP A 34 3.64 2.87 3.86
CA ASP A 34 3.48 1.49 3.41
C ASP A 34 4.66 1.10 2.54
N ALA A 35 5.33 0.01 2.87
CA ALA A 35 6.48 -0.47 2.10
C ALA A 35 6.07 -1.29 0.87
N ARG A 36 4.83 -1.14 0.42
CA ARG A 36 4.21 -1.87 -0.70
C ARG A 36 3.89 -0.90 -1.83
N TRP A 37 3.66 -1.48 -3.01
CA TRP A 37 3.17 -0.73 -4.15
C TRP A 37 1.65 -0.69 -4.14
N ASP A 38 1.07 0.36 -4.73
CA ASP A 38 -0.36 0.45 -4.98
C ASP A 38 -0.63 0.84 -6.44
N LEU A 39 -1.65 0.23 -7.05
CA LEU A 39 -2.22 0.66 -8.33
C LEU A 39 -3.69 1.03 -8.11
N ILE A 40 -4.04 2.27 -8.39
CA ILE A 40 -5.35 2.84 -8.00
C ILE A 40 -6.05 3.37 -9.24
N PHE A 41 -7.27 2.90 -9.45
CA PHE A 41 -8.18 3.33 -10.50
C PHE A 41 -9.26 4.22 -9.89
N THR A 42 -9.39 5.43 -10.40
CA THR A 42 -10.43 6.36 -9.97
C THR A 42 -11.37 6.66 -11.13
N VAL A 43 -12.66 6.48 -10.91
CA VAL A 43 -13.74 6.96 -11.78
C VAL A 43 -14.30 8.23 -11.18
N THR A 44 -14.27 9.32 -11.95
CA THR A 44 -14.79 10.64 -11.53
C THR A 44 -15.78 11.19 -12.55
N GLY A 45 -16.51 12.25 -12.19
CA GLY A 45 -17.34 13.01 -13.13
C GLY A 45 -16.54 13.81 -14.18
N HIS A 46 -15.23 13.97 -14.02
CA HIS A 46 -14.35 14.80 -14.87
C HIS A 46 -13.37 13.98 -15.71
N GLY A 47 -13.38 12.65 -15.60
CA GLY A 47 -12.47 11.76 -16.30
C GLY A 47 -11.86 10.71 -15.37
N ASN A 48 -11.53 9.56 -15.95
CA ASN A 48 -10.88 8.48 -15.22
C ASN A 48 -9.41 8.83 -14.95
N ARG A 49 -8.86 8.26 -13.88
CA ARG A 49 -7.44 8.39 -13.52
C ARG A 49 -6.89 7.05 -13.08
N VAL A 50 -5.62 6.81 -13.42
CA VAL A 50 -4.85 5.69 -12.87
C VAL A 50 -3.62 6.24 -12.16
N LEU A 51 -3.41 5.82 -10.92
CA LEU A 51 -2.25 6.18 -10.11
C LEU A 51 -1.41 4.95 -9.84
N LEU A 52 -0.10 5.06 -10.02
CA LEU A 52 0.87 4.10 -9.51
C LEU A 52 1.59 4.74 -8.32
N SER A 53 1.45 4.14 -7.14
CA SER A 53 2.15 4.53 -5.93
C SER A 53 3.28 3.56 -5.63
N GLY A 54 4.48 4.10 -5.42
CA GLY A 54 5.59 3.31 -4.92
C GLY A 54 5.55 3.17 -3.40
N PRO A 55 6.45 2.34 -2.84
CA PRO A 55 6.64 2.18 -1.42
C PRO A 55 6.89 3.53 -0.73
N SER A 56 6.06 3.85 0.25
CA SER A 56 6.20 5.04 1.07
C SER A 56 6.87 4.72 2.42
N SER A 57 7.91 5.48 2.70
CA SER A 57 8.60 5.48 3.98
C SER A 57 8.01 6.49 4.97
N GLN A 58 7.03 7.30 4.59
CA GLN A 58 6.40 8.32 5.44
C GLN A 58 4.91 8.50 5.14
N PRO A 59 4.13 9.15 6.01
CA PRO A 59 2.75 9.48 5.71
C PRO A 59 2.64 10.33 4.44
N THR A 60 1.62 10.07 3.62
CA THR A 60 1.36 10.80 2.38
C THR A 60 0.01 11.49 2.45
N VAL A 61 -0.05 12.77 2.09
CA VAL A 61 -1.31 13.51 2.03
C VAL A 61 -2.11 13.06 0.81
N VAL A 62 -3.33 12.58 1.03
CA VAL A 62 -4.25 12.13 -0.01
C VAL A 62 -5.47 13.03 -0.04
N HIS A 63 -5.68 13.70 -1.18
CA HIS A 63 -6.86 14.50 -1.45
C HIS A 63 -7.91 13.63 -2.14
N TYR A 64 -9.16 13.74 -1.69
CA TYR A 64 -10.30 13.04 -2.27
C TYR A 64 -11.48 14.00 -2.48
N THR A 65 -12.38 13.62 -3.38
CA THR A 65 -13.48 14.46 -3.85
C THR A 65 -14.75 13.65 -3.86
N ALA A 66 -15.84 14.24 -3.37
CA ALA A 66 -17.14 13.59 -3.27
C ALA A 66 -17.59 13.04 -4.63
N GLY A 67 -18.14 11.83 -4.62
CA GLY A 67 -18.63 11.12 -5.79
C GLY A 67 -17.56 10.33 -6.55
N ASN A 68 -16.28 10.47 -6.20
CA ASN A 68 -15.25 9.60 -6.77
C ASN A 68 -15.44 8.16 -6.32
N ARG A 69 -15.31 7.23 -7.27
CA ARG A 69 -15.28 5.79 -7.01
C ARG A 69 -13.87 5.29 -7.27
N ASN A 70 -13.26 4.68 -6.27
CA ASN A 70 -11.89 4.20 -6.35
C ASN A 70 -11.87 2.68 -6.21
N LEU A 71 -11.00 2.03 -6.99
CA LEU A 71 -10.55 0.67 -6.76
C LEU A 71 -9.04 0.72 -6.66
N GLY A 72 -8.48 0.29 -5.54
CA GLY A 72 -7.04 0.17 -5.37
C GLY A 72 -6.60 -1.27 -5.18
N ILE A 73 -5.40 -1.55 -5.67
CA ILE A 73 -4.72 -2.82 -5.51
C ILE A 73 -3.49 -2.55 -4.68
N ARG A 74 -3.47 -3.04 -3.43
CA ARG A 74 -2.25 -3.08 -2.63
C ARG A 74 -1.51 -4.36 -2.93
N PHE A 75 -0.29 -4.23 -3.45
CA PHE A 75 0.52 -5.39 -3.80
C PHE A 75 1.11 -6.08 -2.55
N ALA A 76 1.35 -7.39 -2.67
CA ALA A 76 1.93 -8.22 -1.63
C ALA A 76 3.31 -7.70 -1.20
N ALA A 77 3.70 -7.99 0.04
CA ALA A 77 5.02 -7.62 0.52
C ALA A 77 6.12 -8.31 -0.33
N GLY A 78 7.02 -7.51 -0.89
CA GLY A 78 8.06 -7.98 -1.80
C GLY A 78 7.63 -8.03 -3.27
N ALA A 79 6.37 -7.74 -3.60
CA ALA A 79 5.95 -7.55 -4.98
C ALA A 79 6.47 -6.19 -5.49
N TYR A 80 6.92 -6.15 -6.74
CA TYR A 80 7.43 -4.94 -7.39
C TYR A 80 7.20 -4.99 -8.91
N PHE A 81 7.23 -3.80 -9.52
CA PHE A 81 7.15 -3.66 -10.97
C PHE A 81 8.54 -3.78 -11.60
N THR A 82 8.74 -4.78 -12.45
CA THR A 82 10.06 -5.13 -13.03
C THR A 82 10.64 -4.06 -13.95
N HIS A 83 9.79 -3.19 -14.48
CA HIS A 83 10.13 -2.13 -15.43
C HIS A 83 10.18 -0.75 -14.78
N VAL A 84 9.95 -0.65 -13.46
CA VAL A 84 9.93 0.62 -12.73
C VAL A 84 10.99 0.55 -11.61
N PRO A 85 12.07 1.36 -11.69
CA PRO A 85 13.05 1.40 -10.62
C PRO A 85 12.42 1.89 -9.31
N VAL A 86 12.54 1.10 -8.24
CA VAL A 86 11.87 1.41 -6.97
C VAL A 86 12.39 2.71 -6.36
N GLU A 87 13.66 3.04 -6.56
CA GLU A 87 14.28 4.29 -6.11
C GLU A 87 13.65 5.53 -6.76
N ALA A 88 13.11 5.39 -7.97
CA ALA A 88 12.40 6.46 -8.66
C ALA A 88 10.97 6.63 -8.15
N MET A 89 10.42 5.63 -7.46
CA MET A 89 9.02 5.60 -7.00
C MET A 89 8.87 5.64 -5.48
N ARG A 90 9.96 5.46 -4.72
CA ARG A 90 9.93 5.57 -3.27
C ARG A 90 9.42 6.94 -2.85
N ASP A 91 8.47 6.95 -1.91
CA ASP A 91 7.81 8.16 -1.41
C ASP A 91 7.12 8.98 -2.52
N ARG A 92 6.73 8.35 -3.64
CA ARG A 92 6.11 9.00 -4.80
C ARG A 92 4.91 8.24 -5.33
N THR A 93 3.94 9.02 -5.78
CA THR A 93 2.79 8.55 -6.56
C THR A 93 2.79 9.30 -7.89
N VAL A 94 2.57 8.58 -8.99
CA VAL A 94 2.53 9.15 -10.34
C VAL A 94 1.19 8.84 -11.00
N THR A 95 0.67 9.79 -11.76
CA THR A 95 -0.46 9.57 -12.65
C THR A 95 0.03 8.87 -13.91
N LEU A 96 -0.54 7.72 -14.24
CA LEU A 96 -0.23 7.02 -15.48
C LEU A 96 -0.95 7.67 -16.66
N PRO A 97 -0.31 7.77 -17.84
CA PRO A 97 -0.96 8.29 -19.04
C PRO A 97 -2.21 7.47 -19.40
N MET A 98 -3.28 8.16 -19.80
CA MET A 98 -4.50 7.54 -20.32
C MET A 98 -4.73 8.01 -21.75
N PRO A 99 -4.30 7.26 -22.78
CA PRO A 99 -4.50 7.65 -24.17
C PRO A 99 -5.98 7.68 -24.58
N SER A 100 -6.86 7.04 -23.80
CA SER A 100 -8.31 7.15 -23.92
C SER A 100 -8.97 6.98 -22.54
N PRO A 101 -10.27 7.34 -22.38
CA PRO A 101 -11.00 7.05 -21.14
C PRO A 101 -11.07 5.57 -20.75
N ALA A 102 -10.84 4.66 -21.71
CA ALA A 102 -10.95 3.22 -21.54
C ALA A 102 -9.59 2.50 -21.49
N SER A 103 -8.46 3.23 -21.46
CA SER A 103 -7.13 2.62 -21.48
C SER A 103 -6.06 3.46 -20.78
N PHE A 104 -5.03 2.81 -20.26
CA PHE A 104 -3.89 3.45 -19.62
C PHE A 104 -2.56 2.81 -20.04
N ASP A 105 -1.47 3.54 -19.86
CA ASP A 105 -0.12 3.12 -20.24
C ASP A 105 0.66 2.64 -19.02
N LEU A 106 1.24 1.45 -19.12
CA LEU A 106 2.14 0.88 -18.11
C LEU A 106 3.11 -0.09 -18.79
N GLY A 107 4.40 -0.03 -18.43
CA GLY A 107 5.42 -0.91 -19.00
C GLY A 107 5.55 -0.81 -20.52
N GLY A 108 5.32 0.38 -21.10
CA GLY A 108 5.37 0.59 -22.55
C GLY A 108 4.25 -0.08 -23.34
N SER A 109 3.19 -0.54 -22.66
CA SER A 109 2.01 -1.17 -23.27
C SER A 109 0.73 -0.44 -22.89
N HIS A 110 -0.31 -0.59 -23.71
CA HIS A 110 -1.65 -0.09 -23.45
C HIS A 110 -2.51 -1.17 -22.79
N TRP A 111 -3.18 -0.81 -21.71
CA TRP A 111 -3.99 -1.72 -20.90
C TRP A 111 -5.43 -1.23 -20.83
N PRO A 112 -6.43 -2.12 -20.84
CA PRO A 112 -7.82 -1.72 -20.63
C PRO A 112 -7.99 -1.16 -19.21
N PHE A 113 -8.71 -0.04 -19.10
CA PHE A 113 -9.08 0.53 -17.80
C PHE A 113 -10.20 -0.34 -17.18
N PRO A 114 -9.96 -0.98 -16.03
CA PRO A 114 -10.95 -1.87 -15.42
C PRO A 114 -12.06 -1.10 -14.69
N GLY A 115 -11.86 0.19 -14.40
CA GLY A 115 -12.77 0.97 -13.58
C GLY A 115 -12.80 0.45 -12.15
N THR A 116 -13.96 -0.05 -11.74
CA THR A 116 -14.22 -0.58 -10.39
C THR A 116 -14.79 -2.01 -10.47
N ASP A 117 -14.47 -2.71 -11.56
CA ASP A 117 -14.95 -4.06 -11.86
C ASP A 117 -13.85 -5.07 -11.45
N ASP A 118 -14.18 -5.94 -10.50
CA ASP A 118 -13.22 -6.88 -9.90
C ASP A 118 -12.74 -7.96 -10.87
N ASP A 119 -13.61 -8.46 -11.76
CA ASP A 119 -13.25 -9.48 -12.74
C ASP A 119 -12.25 -8.91 -13.76
N ARG A 120 -12.44 -7.65 -14.16
CA ARG A 120 -11.50 -6.94 -15.04
C ARG A 120 -10.17 -6.67 -14.37
N VAL A 121 -10.17 -6.40 -13.06
CA VAL A 121 -8.94 -6.22 -12.29
C VAL A 121 -8.15 -7.53 -12.20
N ASP A 122 -8.82 -8.64 -11.91
CA ASP A 122 -8.16 -9.94 -11.81
C ASP A 122 -7.59 -10.36 -13.18
N ALA A 123 -8.32 -10.15 -14.27
CA ALA A 123 -7.83 -10.38 -15.64
C ALA A 123 -6.63 -9.47 -16.02
N LEU A 124 -6.66 -8.20 -15.57
CA LEU A 124 -5.54 -7.27 -15.75
C LEU A 124 -4.30 -7.77 -15.00
N LEU A 125 -4.44 -8.19 -13.75
CA LEU A 125 -3.34 -8.68 -12.92
C LEU A 125 -2.68 -9.93 -13.50
N GLU A 126 -3.48 -10.88 -13.99
CA GLU A 126 -2.99 -12.05 -14.72
C GLU A 126 -2.18 -11.62 -15.95
N SER A 127 -2.72 -10.70 -16.75
CA SER A 127 -2.02 -10.21 -17.94
C SER A 127 -0.73 -9.44 -17.63
N LEU A 128 -0.68 -8.66 -16.54
CA LEU A 128 0.52 -7.97 -16.07
C LEU A 128 1.60 -8.98 -15.63
N ALA A 129 1.19 -10.04 -14.93
CA ALA A 129 2.09 -11.12 -14.51
C ALA A 129 2.63 -11.90 -15.71
N ASP A 130 1.78 -12.27 -16.68
CA ASP A 130 2.17 -13.00 -17.90
C ASP A 130 3.13 -12.20 -18.77
N ARG A 131 3.01 -10.87 -18.80
CA ARG A 131 3.97 -9.97 -19.47
C ARG A 131 5.26 -9.76 -18.66
N GLY A 132 5.37 -10.35 -17.47
CA GLY A 132 6.53 -10.21 -16.59
C GLY A 132 6.69 -8.80 -16.04
N LEU A 133 5.61 -8.00 -15.98
CA LEU A 133 5.64 -6.65 -15.41
C LEU A 133 5.61 -6.64 -13.88
N LEU A 134 5.23 -7.77 -13.27
CA LEU A 134 5.20 -7.99 -11.83
C LEU A 134 6.16 -9.12 -11.46
N ALA A 135 6.89 -8.92 -10.37
CA ALA A 135 7.71 -9.95 -9.74
C ALA A 135 7.49 -9.93 -8.23
N LEU A 136 7.72 -11.09 -7.59
CA LEU A 136 7.58 -11.26 -6.14
C LEU A 136 8.91 -11.74 -5.56
N ASP A 137 9.47 -10.97 -4.65
CA ASP A 137 10.68 -11.33 -3.92
C ASP A 137 10.32 -12.13 -2.65
N ASP A 138 10.42 -13.46 -2.76
CA ASP A 138 10.09 -14.38 -1.66
C ASP A 138 11.03 -14.24 -0.44
N VAL A 139 12.23 -13.62 -0.59
CA VAL A 139 13.12 -13.31 0.53
C VAL A 139 12.51 -12.22 1.41
N VAL A 140 11.94 -11.18 0.80
CA VAL A 140 11.29 -10.09 1.53
C VAL A 140 10.09 -10.62 2.31
N GLY A 141 9.20 -11.37 1.66
CA GLY A 141 8.04 -11.97 2.31
C GLY A 141 8.43 -12.91 3.45
N SER A 142 9.40 -13.79 3.23
CA SER A 142 9.86 -14.73 4.26
C SER A 142 10.53 -14.04 5.45
N ALA A 143 11.37 -13.04 5.20
CA ALA A 143 12.03 -12.29 6.25
C ALA A 143 11.06 -11.43 7.08
N LEU A 144 9.97 -10.94 6.49
CA LEU A 144 8.92 -10.23 7.24
C LEU A 144 8.06 -11.18 8.07
N ALA A 145 7.78 -12.38 7.57
CA ALA A 145 7.10 -13.42 8.31
C ALA A 145 7.97 -14.09 9.40
N GLY A 146 9.22 -13.63 9.59
CA GLY A 146 10.16 -14.21 10.56
C GLY A 146 10.64 -15.62 10.19
N ARG A 147 10.42 -16.06 8.94
CA ARG A 147 10.87 -17.38 8.47
C ARG A 147 12.38 -17.36 8.21
N PRO A 148 13.10 -18.49 8.41
CA PRO A 148 14.51 -18.58 8.07
C PRO A 148 14.76 -18.29 6.59
N VAL A 149 15.76 -17.46 6.31
CA VAL A 149 16.27 -17.20 4.97
C VAL A 149 17.75 -17.59 4.96
N PRO A 150 18.20 -18.57 4.15
CA PRO A 150 19.59 -19.04 4.12
C PRO A 150 20.50 -18.07 3.34
N LEU A 151 20.44 -16.79 3.69
CA LEU A 151 21.19 -15.71 3.06
C LEU A 151 21.90 -14.86 4.11
N SER A 152 23.01 -14.25 3.72
CA SER A 152 23.69 -13.27 4.58
C SER A 152 22.80 -12.05 4.84
N THR A 153 23.04 -11.33 5.94
CA THR A 153 22.35 -10.06 6.25
C THR A 153 22.45 -9.07 5.10
N ARG A 154 23.63 -8.94 4.48
CA ARG A 154 23.87 -8.05 3.33
C ARG A 154 23.05 -8.46 2.11
N SER A 155 22.88 -9.76 1.88
CA SER A 155 22.04 -10.26 0.79
C SER A 155 20.58 -9.92 1.05
N VAL A 156 20.07 -10.16 2.26
CA VAL A 156 18.69 -9.79 2.64
C VAL A 156 18.48 -8.28 2.49
N GLU A 157 19.40 -7.44 2.94
CA GLU A 157 19.32 -5.98 2.75
C GLU A 157 19.20 -5.57 1.28
N ARG A 158 19.92 -6.25 0.37
CA ARG A 158 19.81 -6.01 -1.07
C ARG A 158 18.42 -6.36 -1.62
N HIS A 159 17.85 -7.49 -1.21
CA HIS A 159 16.49 -7.89 -1.60
C HIS A 159 15.45 -6.84 -1.16
N PHE A 160 15.52 -6.39 0.09
CA PHE A 160 14.63 -5.33 0.59
C PHE A 160 14.83 -4.01 -0.16
N THR A 161 16.07 -3.60 -0.39
CA THR A 161 16.37 -2.36 -1.11
C THR A 161 15.87 -2.42 -2.55
N HIS A 162 16.00 -3.58 -3.21
CA HIS A 162 15.53 -3.80 -4.58
C HIS A 162 14.00 -3.78 -4.70
N ALA A 163 13.28 -4.46 -3.80
CA ALA A 163 11.83 -4.54 -3.89
C ALA A 163 11.10 -3.30 -3.33
N THR A 164 11.67 -2.65 -2.31
CA THR A 164 10.98 -1.61 -1.51
C THR A 164 11.71 -0.26 -1.46
N GLY A 165 12.96 -0.18 -1.94
CA GLY A 165 13.80 1.01 -1.79
C GLY A 165 14.21 1.30 -0.33
N MET A 166 13.97 0.38 0.59
CA MET A 166 14.15 0.55 2.04
C MET A 166 14.93 -0.61 2.67
N SER A 167 15.50 -0.36 3.86
CA SER A 167 16.18 -1.40 4.62
C SER A 167 15.17 -2.33 5.32
N PRO A 168 15.56 -3.59 5.64
CA PRO A 168 14.69 -4.52 6.36
C PRO A 168 14.17 -3.95 7.68
N ARG A 169 15.01 -3.20 8.40
CA ARG A 169 14.65 -2.52 9.64
C ARG A 169 13.52 -1.50 9.42
N ARG A 170 13.60 -0.69 8.36
CA ARG A 170 12.58 0.34 8.07
C ARG A 170 11.25 -0.29 7.70
N VAL A 171 11.26 -1.32 6.85
CA VAL A 171 10.05 -2.04 6.45
C VAL A 171 9.37 -2.70 7.66
N ARG A 172 10.14 -3.32 8.57
CA ARG A 172 9.59 -3.88 9.82
C ARG A 172 8.99 -2.82 10.74
N GLN A 173 9.60 -1.64 10.83
CA GLN A 173 9.02 -0.53 11.61
C GLN A 173 7.68 -0.07 11.04
N ILE A 174 7.58 0.06 9.71
CA ILE A 174 6.33 0.41 9.02
C ILE A 174 5.27 -0.66 9.27
N ALA A 175 5.58 -1.93 9.02
CA ALA A 175 4.66 -3.04 9.23
C ALA A 175 4.14 -3.09 10.68
N ARG A 176 5.03 -2.93 11.66
CA ARG A 176 4.66 -2.88 13.07
C ARG A 176 3.77 -1.68 13.42
N ALA A 177 4.05 -0.50 12.87
CA ALA A 177 3.22 0.68 13.11
C ALA A 177 1.83 0.54 12.49
N ARG A 178 1.73 -0.07 11.30
CA ARG A 178 0.44 -0.41 10.67
C ARG A 178 -0.34 -1.42 11.50
N GLU A 179 0.31 -2.49 11.96
CA GLU A 179 -0.31 -3.46 12.87
C GLU A 179 -0.79 -2.79 14.18
N ALA A 180 -0.02 -1.83 14.71
CA ALA A 180 -0.42 -1.07 15.88
C ALA A 180 -1.71 -0.28 15.63
N VAL A 181 -1.83 0.41 14.49
CA VAL A 181 -3.08 1.11 14.13
C VAL A 181 -4.25 0.14 14.02
N GLY A 182 -4.07 -0.97 13.30
CA GLY A 182 -5.12 -1.99 13.18
C GLY A 182 -5.61 -2.48 14.55
N ARG A 183 -4.71 -2.81 15.47
CA ARG A 183 -5.10 -3.23 16.83
C ARG A 183 -5.80 -2.14 17.63
N LEU A 184 -5.39 -0.88 17.48
CA LEU A 184 -6.01 0.28 18.13
C LEU A 184 -7.43 0.53 17.62
N GLN A 185 -7.65 0.44 16.30
CA GLN A 185 -8.97 0.56 15.67
C GLN A 185 -9.92 -0.57 16.09
N HIS A 186 -9.39 -1.76 16.37
CA HIS A 186 -10.14 -2.87 16.95
C HIS A 186 -10.32 -2.77 18.48
N GLY A 187 -9.99 -1.63 19.09
CA GLY A 187 -10.26 -1.35 20.50
C GLY A 187 -9.22 -1.89 21.50
N THR A 188 -8.07 -2.38 21.04
CA THR A 188 -6.99 -2.79 21.96
C THR A 188 -6.42 -1.58 22.68
N GLY A 189 -6.20 -1.69 24.00
CA GLY A 189 -5.63 -0.60 24.81
C GLY A 189 -4.22 -0.19 24.36
N ILE A 190 -3.89 1.10 24.43
CA ILE A 190 -2.60 1.64 23.94
C ILE A 190 -1.39 0.97 24.61
N ALA A 191 -1.47 0.71 25.93
CA ALA A 191 -0.41 0.05 26.67
C ALA A 191 -0.23 -1.41 26.23
N ASP A 192 -1.33 -2.12 25.98
CA ASP A 192 -1.32 -3.51 25.52
C ASP A 192 -0.75 -3.63 24.11
N VAL A 193 -1.10 -2.69 23.21
CA VAL A 193 -0.51 -2.61 21.86
C VAL A 193 1.00 -2.36 21.94
N ALA A 194 1.44 -1.43 22.80
CA ALA A 194 2.86 -1.16 22.99
C ALA A 194 3.61 -2.43 23.45
N HIS A 195 3.08 -3.11 24.46
CA HIS A 195 3.68 -4.34 24.98
C HIS A 195 3.69 -5.47 23.95
N ALA A 196 2.55 -5.75 23.32
CA ALA A 196 2.40 -6.89 22.41
C ALA A 196 3.25 -6.76 21.14
N LEU A 197 3.52 -5.54 20.67
CA LEU A 197 4.33 -5.28 19.49
C LEU A 197 5.80 -4.98 19.83
N GLY A 198 6.21 -5.14 21.09
CA GLY A 198 7.61 -4.96 21.51
C GLY A 198 8.09 -3.51 21.42
N TYR A 199 7.20 -2.54 21.66
CA TYR A 199 7.61 -1.18 21.97
C TYR A 199 8.15 -1.13 23.40
N ALA A 200 9.22 -0.35 23.59
CA ALA A 200 9.84 -0.18 24.91
C ALA A 200 8.88 0.43 25.94
N ASP A 201 8.02 1.35 25.50
CA ASP A 201 7.00 2.02 26.29
C ASP A 201 5.96 2.70 25.36
N GLN A 202 4.90 3.26 25.94
CA GLN A 202 3.86 4.00 25.22
C GLN A 202 4.40 5.27 24.52
N SER A 203 5.44 5.91 25.04
CA SER A 203 6.05 7.09 24.42
C SER A 203 6.79 6.71 23.15
N HIS A 204 7.47 5.57 23.13
CA HIS A 204 8.09 4.99 21.94
C HIS A 204 7.03 4.67 20.89
N LEU A 205 5.95 3.98 21.25
CA LEU A 205 4.81 3.73 20.36
C LEU A 205 4.28 5.04 19.76
N THR A 206 4.04 6.06 20.61
CA THR A 206 3.50 7.35 20.18
C THR A 206 4.41 8.07 19.19
N ARG A 207 5.72 8.09 19.43
CA ARG A 207 6.69 8.71 18.50
C ARG A 207 6.75 7.96 17.17
N ASP A 208 6.67 6.63 17.21
CA ASP A 208 6.74 5.80 16.00
C ASP A 208 5.48 5.99 15.14
N LEU A 209 4.28 5.93 15.75
CA LEU A 209 3.01 6.17 15.09
C LEU A 209 2.94 7.58 14.48
N LYS A 210 3.22 8.64 15.25
CA LYS A 210 3.22 10.01 14.72
C LYS A 210 4.11 10.15 13.49
N ARG A 211 5.28 9.51 13.50
CA ARG A 211 6.24 9.57 12.40
C ARG A 211 5.80 8.77 11.18
N LEU A 212 5.15 7.62 11.36
CA LEU A 212 4.88 6.65 10.31
C LEU A 212 3.44 6.72 9.78
N THR A 213 2.50 7.22 10.56
CA THR A 213 1.09 7.31 10.20
C THR A 213 0.60 8.76 10.22
N GLY A 214 1.31 9.67 10.89
CA GLY A 214 0.89 11.06 11.09
C GLY A 214 0.04 11.26 12.35
N TYR A 215 -0.37 10.18 13.03
CA TYR A 215 -1.32 10.24 14.14
C TYR A 215 -0.75 9.70 15.45
N THR A 216 -1.28 10.19 16.57
CA THR A 216 -1.06 9.58 17.89
C THR A 216 -1.81 8.24 18.01
N PRO A 217 -1.49 7.40 19.01
CA PRO A 217 -2.28 6.21 19.29
C PRO A 217 -3.77 6.53 19.51
N ALA A 218 -4.08 7.56 20.31
CA ALA A 218 -5.46 7.97 20.58
C ALA A 218 -6.20 8.39 19.30
N GLN A 219 -5.59 9.25 18.48
CA GLN A 219 -6.18 9.65 17.18
C GLN A 219 -6.33 8.48 16.21
N SER A 220 -5.49 7.45 16.31
CA SER A 220 -5.56 6.28 15.43
C SER A 220 -6.77 5.39 15.73
N GLN A 221 -7.36 5.48 16.94
CA GLN A 221 -8.56 4.72 17.31
C GLN A 221 -9.79 5.20 16.54
N ASP A 222 -9.89 6.51 16.28
CA ASP A 222 -11.06 7.15 15.67
C ASP A 222 -10.88 7.45 14.16
N ARG A 223 -9.81 6.94 13.54
CA ARG A 223 -9.46 7.27 12.17
C ARG A 223 -10.21 6.40 11.17
N ASP A 224 -10.85 7.06 10.20
CA ASP A 224 -11.61 6.44 9.10
C ASP A 224 -10.71 5.68 8.09
N GLU A 225 -9.38 5.88 8.10
CA GLU A 225 -8.47 5.19 7.18
C GLU A 225 -8.24 3.73 7.61
N PRO A 226 -8.58 2.76 6.76
CA PRO A 226 -8.28 1.36 6.97
C PRO A 226 -6.78 1.10 6.75
N VAL A 227 -6.21 0.18 7.55
CA VAL A 227 -4.76 -0.11 7.58
C VAL A 227 -4.46 -1.53 7.13
#